data_AF-A0A5S9F3Q2-F1
#
_entry.id   AF-A0A5S9F3Q2-F1
#
_cell.length_a   1.000
_cell.length_b   1.000
_cell.length_c   1.000
_cell.angle_alpha   90.00
_cell.angle_beta   90.00
_cell.angle_gamma   90.00
#
_symmetry.space_group_name_H-M   'P 1'
#
loop_
_entity.id
_entity.type
_entity.pdbx_description
1 polymer ?
#
loop_
_entity_poly.entity_id
_entity_poly.type
_entity_poly.pdbx_seq_one_letter_code
_entity_poly.pdbx_strand_id
1 'polypeptide(L)'
;MDNQNLQNDKITVVIAWAKKKRTRIICDLNLYCILLREDHRVYTTISYDVKKCKGVFLAEESRAVDTEIATEKMQINLGQVADKVQQLVLVVDIFGAVSRKQDFTSISQAMFVVKDGNDIKFEKDLPSFAQQKTTIPVVLVRTKHGWQLQQKNLSSAEYSEYIESFIAKFNKHRRIYEWILTPIVYPCVALFFYTKISTLSIWQILLSVIGVVFLLPQIVHMFTIALASIGKDHDLEHIHYQKSEFVTKLVCDMLLKDKEDNRRAVEE
;
A
#
# COMPACT_ATOMS: atom_id res chain seq x y z
N MET A 1 13.32 -0.91 -26.34
CA MET A 1 13.60 -0.63 -24.92
C MET A 1 15.08 -0.91 -24.70
N ASP A 2 15.82 0.06 -24.15
CA ASP A 2 17.26 -0.11 -23.91
C ASP A 2 17.46 -0.93 -22.64
N ASN A 3 17.94 -2.16 -22.81
CA ASN A 3 18.32 -3.04 -21.70
C ASN A 3 19.77 -2.73 -21.31
N GLN A 4 20.03 -2.45 -20.03
CA GLN A 4 21.38 -2.17 -19.54
C GLN A 4 21.82 -3.26 -18.56
N ASN A 5 22.98 -3.87 -18.81
CA ASN A 5 23.60 -4.78 -17.85
C ASN A 5 24.12 -3.97 -16.65
N LEU A 6 23.87 -4.47 -15.44
CA LEU A 6 24.41 -3.89 -14.22
C LEU A 6 25.79 -4.48 -13.95
N GLN A 7 26.73 -3.63 -13.51
CA GLN A 7 28.13 -4.00 -13.32
C GLN A 7 28.49 -4.25 -11.86
N ASN A 8 27.85 -3.58 -10.91
CA ASN A 8 28.07 -3.83 -9.49
C ASN A 8 26.97 -4.70 -8.89
N ASP A 9 27.33 -5.46 -7.86
CA ASP A 9 26.37 -6.21 -7.06
C ASP A 9 25.50 -5.31 -6.17
N LYS A 10 25.83 -4.02 -6.04
CA LYS A 10 25.12 -3.08 -5.17
C LYS A 10 24.44 -1.98 -5.98
N ILE A 11 23.12 -2.02 -5.96
CA ILE A 11 22.25 -1.02 -6.56
C ILE A 11 21.61 -0.19 -5.46
N THR A 12 21.50 1.12 -5.70
CA THR A 12 20.75 2.04 -4.84
C THR A 12 19.61 2.64 -5.64
N VAL A 13 18.40 2.51 -5.13
CA VAL A 13 17.21 3.16 -5.68
C VAL A 13 16.84 4.30 -4.76
N VAL A 14 16.60 5.48 -5.30
CA VAL A 14 16.25 6.69 -4.54
C VAL A 14 15.01 7.30 -5.16
N ILE A 15 14.04 7.63 -4.32
CA ILE A 15 13.05 8.63 -4.64
C ILE A 15 13.31 9.89 -3.82
N ALA A 16 13.18 11.05 -4.44
CA ALA A 16 13.31 12.34 -3.77
C ALA A 16 12.18 13.25 -4.22
N TRP A 17 11.58 14.03 -3.31
CA TRP A 17 10.52 14.98 -3.64
C TRP A 17 10.50 16.16 -2.69
N ALA A 18 10.07 17.32 -3.20
CA ALA A 18 10.04 18.55 -2.43
C ALA A 18 8.63 18.88 -1.93
N LYS A 19 8.57 19.45 -0.72
CA LYS A 19 7.34 20.04 -0.20
C LYS A 19 6.98 21.29 -0.99
N LYS A 20 5.75 21.34 -1.50
CA LYS A 20 5.26 22.50 -2.27
C LYS A 20 4.94 23.67 -1.32
N LYS A 21 5.86 24.63 -1.19
CA LYS A 21 5.85 25.75 -0.20
C LYS A 21 4.53 26.54 -0.11
N ARG A 22 3.75 26.62 -1.18
CA ARG A 22 2.52 27.46 -1.25
C ARG A 22 1.21 26.68 -1.13
N THR A 23 1.26 25.36 -1.00
CA THR A 23 0.04 24.54 -0.90
C THR A 23 0.00 23.83 0.45
N ARG A 24 -1.19 23.78 1.08
CA ARG A 24 -1.43 22.91 2.25
C ARG A 24 -1.43 21.41 1.91
N ILE A 25 -1.23 21.08 0.63
CA ILE A 25 -1.24 19.72 0.11
C ILE A 25 0.12 19.08 0.46
N ILE A 26 0.07 18.03 1.29
CA ILE A 26 1.21 17.18 1.64
C ILE A 26 1.08 15.89 0.83
N CYS A 27 2.08 15.62 0.00
CA CYS A 27 2.18 14.39 -0.78
C CYS A 27 3.35 13.58 -0.23
N ASP A 28 3.08 12.33 0.13
CA ASP A 28 4.09 11.38 0.58
C ASP A 28 4.21 10.30 -0.49
N LEU A 29 5.42 10.05 -0.95
CA LEU A 29 5.71 8.96 -1.88
C LEU A 29 6.14 7.73 -1.08
N ASN A 30 5.81 6.53 -1.59
CA ASN A 30 6.41 5.30 -1.08
C ASN A 30 7.13 4.56 -2.21
N LEU A 31 8.25 3.96 -1.86
CA LEU A 31 9.05 3.07 -2.70
C LEU A 31 8.86 1.61 -2.28
N TYR A 32 8.49 0.76 -3.23
CA TYR A 32 8.38 -0.69 -3.04
C TYR A 32 9.32 -1.43 -3.97
N CYS A 33 9.69 -2.64 -3.56
CA CYS A 33 10.30 -3.63 -4.42
C CYS A 33 9.59 -4.96 -4.26
N ILE A 34 8.95 -5.42 -5.33
CA ILE A 34 8.28 -6.71 -5.36
C ILE A 34 9.24 -7.72 -5.97
N LEU A 35 9.58 -8.75 -5.21
CA LEU A 35 10.46 -9.83 -5.63
C LEU A 35 9.62 -10.94 -6.24
N LEU A 36 9.80 -11.20 -7.53
CA LEU A 36 9.07 -12.25 -8.24
C LEU A 36 9.95 -13.45 -8.54
N ARG A 37 9.34 -14.63 -8.46
CA ARG A 37 9.92 -15.89 -8.93
C ARG A 37 9.77 -16.03 -10.44
N GLU A 38 10.35 -17.09 -11.00
CA GLU A 38 10.25 -17.42 -12.44
C GLU A 38 8.81 -17.62 -12.91
N ASP A 39 7.97 -18.21 -12.04
CA ASP A 39 6.54 -18.42 -12.29
C ASP A 39 5.68 -17.16 -12.08
N HIS A 40 6.32 -15.99 -11.98
CA HIS A 40 5.71 -14.69 -11.67
C HIS A 40 4.98 -14.63 -10.32
N ARG A 41 5.11 -15.64 -9.45
CA ARG A 41 4.56 -15.56 -8.10
C ARG A 41 5.44 -14.68 -7.23
N VAL A 42 4.78 -13.97 -6.34
CA VAL A 42 5.43 -13.08 -5.38
C VAL A 42 6.22 -13.93 -4.40
N TYR A 43 7.51 -13.65 -4.29
CA TYR A 43 8.34 -14.20 -3.24
C TYR A 43 8.19 -13.40 -1.94
N THR A 44 8.33 -12.07 -2.04
CA THR A 44 8.12 -11.13 -0.94
C THR A 44 8.01 -9.72 -1.52
N THR A 45 7.50 -8.78 -0.73
CA THR A 45 7.47 -7.36 -1.06
C THR A 45 8.27 -6.61 0.00
N ILE A 46 9.14 -5.70 -0.42
CA ILE A 46 9.83 -4.75 0.43
C ILE A 46 9.07 -3.43 0.38
N SER A 47 8.72 -2.92 1.55
CA SER A 47 7.91 -1.73 1.76
C SER A 47 8.25 -1.10 3.12
N TYR A 48 7.48 -0.09 3.50
CA TYR A 48 7.46 0.45 4.87
C TYR A 48 7.31 -0.65 5.94
N ASP A 49 6.39 -1.59 5.74
CA ASP A 49 6.08 -2.63 6.73
C ASP A 49 7.15 -3.71 6.77
N VAL A 50 7.61 -4.14 5.59
CA VAL A 50 8.65 -5.16 5.44
C VAL A 50 9.92 -4.49 4.91
N LYS A 51 10.71 -3.93 5.83
CA LYS A 51 11.87 -3.11 5.47
C LYS A 51 13.07 -3.89 4.94
N LYS A 52 13.10 -5.23 5.07
CA LYS A 52 14.25 -6.03 4.63
C LYS A 52 13.89 -7.46 4.24
N CYS A 53 14.57 -7.96 3.21
CA CYS A 53 14.76 -9.37 2.93
C CYS A 53 16.22 -9.62 2.53
N LYS A 54 16.59 -10.88 2.30
CA LYS A 54 17.95 -11.23 1.89
C LYS A 54 18.31 -10.49 0.59
N GLY A 55 19.29 -9.59 0.67
CA GLY A 55 19.78 -8.79 -0.46
C GLY A 55 18.95 -7.55 -0.81
N VAL A 56 17.85 -7.23 -0.14
CA VAL A 56 17.05 -6.02 -0.42
C VAL A 56 16.60 -5.39 0.88
N PHE A 57 16.84 -4.09 1.07
CA PHE A 57 16.36 -3.39 2.25
C PHE A 57 16.11 -1.91 2.01
N LEU A 58 15.10 -1.38 2.69
CA LEU A 58 14.78 0.05 2.74
C LEU A 58 15.72 0.70 3.76
N ALA A 59 16.65 1.52 3.26
CA ALA A 59 17.77 2.08 4.01
C ALA A 59 17.47 3.47 4.60
N GLU A 60 16.59 4.24 3.96
CA GLU A 60 16.20 5.57 4.41
C GLU A 60 14.73 5.79 4.07
N GLU A 61 14.03 6.45 4.97
CA GLU A 61 12.63 6.82 4.82
C GLU A 61 12.43 8.20 5.44
N SER A 62 11.80 9.10 4.70
CA SER A 62 11.40 10.39 5.23
C SER A 62 10.08 10.81 4.62
N ARG A 63 9.34 11.65 5.34
CA ARG A 63 8.05 12.18 4.90
C ARG A 63 8.20 13.65 4.55
N ALA A 64 7.41 14.13 3.59
CA ALA A 64 7.44 15.55 3.17
C ALA A 64 7.00 16.52 4.28
N VAL A 65 6.46 16.01 5.38
CA VAL A 65 6.15 16.81 6.57
C VAL A 65 7.43 17.30 7.25
N ASP A 66 8.49 16.50 7.22
CA ASP A 66 9.63 16.62 8.14
C ASP A 66 10.77 17.47 7.57
N THR A 67 10.91 17.53 6.25
CA THR A 67 12.02 18.21 5.55
C THR A 67 11.55 18.99 4.32
N GLU A 68 12.38 19.92 3.83
CA GLU A 68 12.09 20.63 2.57
C GLU A 68 12.16 19.69 1.35
N ILE A 69 13.08 18.72 1.41
CA ILE A 69 13.25 17.64 0.45
C ILE A 69 13.18 16.33 1.22
N ALA A 70 12.16 15.53 0.93
CA ALA A 70 12.01 14.18 1.43
C ALA A 70 12.63 13.19 0.45
N THR A 71 13.18 12.12 0.99
CA THR A 71 13.90 11.04 0.34
C THR A 71 13.46 9.69 0.90
N GLU A 72 13.29 8.69 0.03
CA GLU A 72 13.38 7.28 0.42
C GLU A 72 14.46 6.59 -0.40
N LYS A 73 15.18 5.69 0.26
CA LYS A 73 16.32 4.98 -0.33
C LYS A 73 16.18 3.49 -0.09
N MET A 74 16.29 2.72 -1.16
CA MET A 74 16.40 1.26 -1.11
C MET A 74 17.78 0.83 -1.57
N GLN A 75 18.37 -0.10 -0.84
CA GLN A 75 19.64 -0.74 -1.20
C GLN A 75 19.39 -2.19 -1.57
N ILE A 76 19.97 -2.60 -2.70
CA ILE A 76 19.82 -3.92 -3.30
C ILE A 76 21.21 -4.50 -3.48
N ASN A 77 21.53 -5.55 -2.73
CA ASN A 77 22.70 -6.39 -2.95
C ASN A 77 22.29 -7.62 -3.79
N LEU A 78 22.45 -7.49 -5.10
CA LEU A 78 22.05 -8.44 -6.12
C LEU A 78 22.65 -9.83 -5.93
N GLY A 79 23.90 -9.92 -5.46
CA GLY A 79 24.56 -11.20 -5.15
C GLY A 79 24.00 -11.92 -3.93
N GLN A 80 23.22 -11.22 -3.09
CA GLN A 80 22.57 -11.79 -1.91
C GLN A 80 21.08 -12.11 -2.14
N VAL A 81 20.49 -11.61 -3.23
CA VAL A 81 19.11 -11.91 -3.60
C VAL A 81 18.97 -13.41 -3.85
N ALA A 82 17.99 -14.05 -3.21
CA ALA A 82 17.78 -15.49 -3.31
C ALA A 82 17.63 -15.95 -4.78
N ASP A 83 18.24 -17.08 -5.15
CA ASP A 83 18.32 -17.53 -6.55
C ASP A 83 16.97 -17.82 -7.19
N LYS A 84 15.97 -18.18 -6.39
CA LYS A 84 14.59 -18.37 -6.86
C LYS A 84 13.91 -17.06 -7.31
N VAL A 85 14.48 -15.89 -6.98
CA VAL A 85 13.97 -14.58 -7.40
C VAL A 85 14.60 -14.23 -8.74
N GLN A 86 13.74 -14.12 -9.75
CA GLN A 86 14.12 -13.81 -11.13
C GLN A 86 13.86 -12.36 -11.51
N GLN A 87 12.98 -11.65 -10.78
CA GLN A 87 12.70 -10.24 -11.07
C GLN A 87 12.56 -9.42 -9.79
N LEU A 88 13.00 -8.16 -9.87
CA LEU A 88 12.77 -7.13 -8.86
C LEU A 88 11.99 -6.01 -9.53
N VAL A 89 10.74 -5.81 -9.12
CA VAL A 89 9.86 -4.80 -9.71
C VAL A 89 9.85 -3.59 -8.79
N LEU A 90 10.39 -2.48 -9.26
CA LEU A 90 10.49 -1.23 -8.50
C LEU A 90 9.22 -0.42 -8.73
N VAL A 91 8.50 -0.11 -7.66
CA VAL A 91 7.20 0.56 -7.73
C VAL A 91 7.26 1.83 -6.91
N VAL A 92 6.67 2.90 -7.45
CA VAL A 92 6.46 4.15 -6.72
C VAL A 92 4.97 4.42 -6.66
N ASP A 93 4.45 4.73 -5.48
CA ASP A 93 3.07 5.17 -5.30
C ASP A 93 2.98 6.44 -4.46
N ILE A 94 1.82 7.10 -4.53
CA ILE A 94 1.49 8.25 -3.70
C ILE A 94 0.60 7.78 -2.54
N PHE A 95 1.07 8.00 -1.31
CA PHE A 95 0.32 7.61 -0.12
C PHE A 95 -1.03 8.30 -0.05
N GLY A 96 -2.10 7.50 0.02
CA GLY A 96 -3.47 8.01 0.13
C GLY A 96 -3.95 8.78 -1.10
N ALA A 97 -3.31 8.65 -2.26
CA ALA A 97 -3.59 9.48 -3.45
C ALA A 97 -5.08 9.54 -3.83
N VAL A 98 -5.80 8.41 -3.75
CA VAL A 98 -7.24 8.41 -4.09
C VAL A 98 -8.04 9.24 -3.10
N SER A 99 -7.87 9.00 -1.79
CA SER A 99 -8.56 9.77 -0.74
C SER A 99 -8.20 11.26 -0.75
N ARG A 100 -6.95 11.59 -1.10
CA ARG A 100 -6.42 12.97 -1.15
C ARG A 100 -6.62 13.64 -2.51
N LYS A 101 -7.15 12.92 -3.51
CA LYS A 101 -7.27 13.37 -4.91
C LYS A 101 -5.93 13.90 -5.46
N GLN A 102 -4.85 13.18 -5.17
CA GLN A 102 -3.49 13.51 -5.60
C GLN A 102 -3.04 12.57 -6.71
N ASP A 103 -2.18 13.10 -7.57
CA ASP A 103 -1.45 12.40 -8.62
C ASP A 103 0.00 12.93 -8.66
N PHE A 104 0.85 12.39 -9.53
CA PHE A 104 2.26 12.81 -9.58
C PHE A 104 2.44 14.29 -9.96
N THR A 105 1.48 14.92 -10.63
CA THR A 105 1.53 16.37 -10.96
C THR A 105 1.34 17.25 -9.72
N SER A 106 0.79 16.67 -8.66
CA SER A 106 0.59 17.34 -7.38
C SER A 106 1.89 17.50 -6.58
N ILE A 107 2.96 16.81 -6.98
CA ILE A 107 4.23 16.72 -6.26
C ILE A 107 5.28 17.59 -6.95
N SER A 108 6.05 18.35 -6.17
CA SER A 108 7.09 19.24 -6.68
C SER A 108 8.43 18.52 -6.72
N GLN A 109 9.17 18.64 -7.83
CA GLN A 109 10.54 18.13 -7.97
C GLN A 109 10.69 16.64 -7.55
N ALA A 110 9.72 15.81 -7.95
CA ALA A 110 9.72 14.40 -7.59
C ALA A 110 10.52 13.57 -8.60
N MET A 111 11.59 12.95 -8.14
CA MET A 111 12.56 12.21 -8.97
C MET A 111 12.68 10.77 -8.50
N PHE A 112 12.81 9.85 -9.45
CA PHE A 112 13.19 8.46 -9.23
C PHE A 112 14.55 8.19 -9.88
N VAL A 113 15.49 7.63 -9.14
CA VAL A 113 16.87 7.40 -9.57
C VAL A 113 17.31 5.99 -9.22
N VAL A 114 17.93 5.28 -10.17
CA VAL A 114 18.62 4.01 -9.95
C VAL A 114 20.11 4.21 -10.19
N LYS A 115 20.90 3.91 -9.17
CA LYS A 115 22.37 3.98 -9.20
C LYS A 115 22.98 2.59 -9.10
N ASP A 116 23.99 2.35 -9.93
CA ASP A 116 24.84 1.17 -9.91
C ASP A 116 26.22 1.61 -9.39
N GLY A 117 26.50 1.34 -8.11
CA GLY A 117 27.56 2.05 -7.39
C GLY A 117 27.27 3.56 -7.33
N ASN A 118 28.13 4.37 -7.94
CA ASN A 118 27.97 5.83 -8.03
C ASN A 118 27.34 6.29 -9.34
N ASP A 119 27.23 5.41 -10.34
CA ASP A 119 26.75 5.77 -11.67
C ASP A 119 25.24 5.77 -11.72
N ILE A 120 24.64 6.81 -12.27
CA ILE A 120 23.20 6.85 -12.56
C ILE A 120 22.94 6.01 -13.80
N LYS A 121 22.16 4.94 -13.66
CA LYS A 121 21.73 4.07 -14.78
C LYS A 121 20.33 4.42 -15.27
N PHE A 122 19.49 4.96 -14.39
CA PHE A 122 18.17 5.41 -14.74
C PHE A 122 17.75 6.59 -13.88
N GLU A 123 17.09 7.56 -14.50
CA GLU A 123 16.54 8.74 -13.85
C GLU A 123 15.22 9.10 -14.52
N LYS A 124 14.21 9.44 -13.71
CA LYS A 124 12.89 9.83 -14.23
C LYS A 124 12.24 10.87 -13.33
N ASP A 125 11.74 11.93 -13.96
CA ASP A 125 10.85 12.91 -13.35
C ASP A 125 9.45 12.31 -13.17
N LEU A 126 9.03 12.11 -11.92
CA LEU A 126 7.76 11.45 -11.60
C LEU A 126 6.51 12.25 -12.05
N PRO A 127 6.47 13.59 -12.01
CA PRO A 127 5.40 14.39 -12.61
C PRO A 127 5.14 14.11 -14.09
N SER A 128 6.09 13.53 -14.82
CA SER A 128 5.86 13.10 -16.21
C SER A 128 4.83 11.95 -16.34
N PHE A 129 4.55 11.22 -15.25
CA PHE A 129 3.44 10.27 -15.16
C PHE A 129 2.14 11.00 -14.76
N ALA A 130 1.72 11.97 -15.56
CA ALA A 130 0.56 12.81 -15.26
C ALA A 130 -0.72 11.98 -15.03
N GLN A 131 -1.56 12.39 -14.08
CA GLN A 131 -2.81 11.73 -13.66
C GLN A 131 -2.64 10.33 -13.02
N GLN A 132 -1.41 9.79 -13.01
CA GLN A 132 -1.12 8.49 -12.41
C GLN A 132 -0.87 8.65 -10.91
N LYS A 133 -1.20 7.58 -10.17
CA LYS A 133 -1.05 7.49 -8.70
C LYS A 133 0.01 6.46 -8.29
N THR A 134 0.31 5.55 -9.21
CA THR A 134 1.29 4.45 -9.07
C THR A 134 1.99 4.26 -10.41
N THR A 135 3.28 3.95 -10.39
CA THR A 135 4.08 3.69 -11.59
C THR A 135 5.12 2.60 -11.31
N ILE A 136 5.52 1.88 -12.35
CA ILE A 136 6.62 0.91 -12.35
C ILE A 136 7.69 1.44 -13.30
N PRO A 137 8.68 2.24 -12.84
CA PRO A 137 9.67 2.86 -13.73
C PRO A 137 10.71 1.85 -14.25
N VAL A 138 11.02 0.83 -13.45
CA VAL A 138 12.12 -0.10 -13.73
C VAL A 138 11.78 -1.49 -13.19
N VAL A 139 12.18 -2.50 -13.96
CA VAL A 139 12.25 -3.90 -13.52
C VAL A 139 13.70 -4.37 -13.67
N LEU A 140 14.25 -5.00 -12.63
CA LEU A 140 15.52 -5.71 -12.73
C LEU A 140 15.22 -7.18 -13.02
N VAL A 141 15.82 -7.73 -14.05
CA VAL A 141 15.62 -9.12 -14.48
C VAL A 141 16.92 -9.88 -14.36
N ARG A 142 16.89 -11.03 -13.69
CA ARG A 142 18.03 -11.93 -13.59
C ARG A 142 18.21 -12.66 -14.91
N THR A 143 19.44 -12.69 -15.40
CA THR A 143 19.85 -13.41 -16.61
C THR A 143 21.04 -14.31 -16.30
N LYS A 144 21.43 -15.14 -17.26
CA LYS A 144 22.66 -15.96 -17.16
C LYS A 144 23.94 -15.15 -17.00
N HIS A 145 23.91 -13.86 -17.34
CA HIS A 145 25.05 -12.94 -17.27
C HIS A 145 24.96 -11.96 -16.10
N GLY A 146 24.06 -12.20 -15.15
CA GLY A 146 23.78 -11.28 -14.04
C GLY A 146 22.47 -10.53 -14.24
N TRP A 147 22.33 -9.39 -13.56
CA TRP A 147 21.08 -8.63 -13.56
C TRP A 147 21.07 -7.56 -14.66
N GLN A 148 19.92 -7.43 -15.31
CA GLN A 148 19.64 -6.43 -16.33
C GLN A 148 18.59 -5.46 -15.83
N LEU A 149 18.85 -4.18 -16.03
CA LEU A 149 17.87 -3.11 -15.83
C LEU A 149 17.02 -2.99 -17.11
N GLN A 150 15.72 -3.17 -16.95
CA GLN A 150 14.72 -2.96 -17.99
C GLN A 150 13.82 -1.78 -17.61
N GLN A 151 13.78 -0.77 -18.47
CA GLN A 151 12.89 0.36 -18.27
C GLN A 151 11.45 -0.08 -18.57
N LYS A 152 10.56 0.12 -17.60
CA LYS A 152 9.12 -0.06 -17.78
C LYS A 152 8.50 1.32 -17.59
N ASN A 153 7.63 1.72 -18.50
CA ASN A 153 6.85 2.95 -18.33
C ASN A 153 5.38 2.56 -18.12
N LEU A 154 5.16 1.55 -17.28
CA LEU A 154 3.83 1.04 -17.00
C LEU A 154 3.17 1.92 -15.96
N SER A 155 1.94 2.35 -16.25
CA SER A 155 1.14 3.17 -15.36
C SER A 155 -0.28 2.62 -15.26
N SER A 156 -0.84 2.67 -14.07
CA SER A 156 -2.16 2.09 -13.79
C SER A 156 -3.24 3.17 -13.83
N ALA A 157 -3.76 3.50 -15.01
CA ALA A 157 -5.01 4.27 -15.11
C ALA A 157 -6.16 3.54 -14.38
N GLU A 158 -6.14 2.20 -14.42
CA GLU A 158 -7.09 1.27 -13.80
C GLU A 158 -7.10 1.29 -12.25
N TYR A 159 -6.07 1.86 -11.61
CA TYR A 159 -5.98 1.98 -10.14
C TYR A 159 -7.04 2.90 -9.53
N SER A 160 -7.52 3.90 -10.29
CA SER A 160 -8.49 4.87 -9.77
C SER A 160 -9.87 4.25 -9.61
N GLU A 161 -10.37 3.53 -10.62
CA GLU A 161 -11.73 2.96 -10.60
C GLU A 161 -11.89 1.85 -9.55
N TYR A 162 -10.89 0.97 -9.41
CA TYR A 162 -11.00 -0.14 -8.46
C TYR A 162 -10.89 0.33 -7.01
N ILE A 163 -9.98 1.26 -6.68
CA ILE A 163 -9.90 1.84 -5.33
C ILE A 163 -11.12 2.71 -5.04
N GLU A 164 -11.65 3.46 -6.01
CA GLU A 164 -12.92 4.17 -5.82
C GLU A 164 -14.06 3.20 -5.51
N SER A 165 -14.11 2.05 -6.20
CA SER A 165 -15.08 0.99 -5.90
C SER A 165 -14.88 0.35 -4.53
N PHE A 166 -13.63 0.15 -4.10
CA PHE A 166 -13.28 -0.43 -2.80
C PHE A 166 -13.56 0.54 -1.66
N ILE A 167 -13.15 1.81 -1.78
CA ILE A 167 -13.46 2.89 -0.84
C ILE A 167 -14.98 3.11 -0.77
N ALA A 168 -15.70 3.04 -1.89
CA ALA A 168 -17.16 3.10 -1.91
C ALA A 168 -17.80 1.92 -1.15
N LYS A 169 -17.30 0.68 -1.37
CA LYS A 169 -17.75 -0.51 -0.63
C LYS A 169 -17.43 -0.39 0.87
N PHE A 170 -16.23 0.05 1.22
CA PHE A 170 -15.78 0.22 2.60
C PHE A 170 -16.59 1.31 3.32
N ASN A 171 -16.80 2.47 2.69
CA ASN A 171 -17.64 3.55 3.24
C ASN A 171 -19.11 3.14 3.35
N LYS A 172 -19.62 2.31 2.42
CA LYS A 172 -20.96 1.72 2.52
C LYS A 172 -21.07 0.84 3.77
N HIS A 173 -20.06 0.03 4.07
CA HIS A 173 -20.04 -0.83 5.26
C HIS A 173 -19.88 0.00 6.54
N ARG A 174 -19.00 1.00 6.54
CA ARG A 174 -18.84 1.95 7.66
C ARG A 174 -20.14 2.69 7.99
N ARG A 175 -20.89 3.15 6.98
CA ARG A 175 -22.21 3.76 7.21
C ARG A 175 -23.20 2.79 7.85
N ILE A 176 -23.16 1.51 7.49
CA ILE A 176 -24.00 0.49 8.14
C ILE A 176 -23.63 0.37 9.63
N TYR A 177 -22.34 0.38 9.97
CA TYR A 177 -21.90 0.38 11.38
C TYR A 177 -22.35 1.64 12.14
N GLU A 178 -22.15 2.84 11.56
CA GLU A 178 -22.56 4.11 12.18
C GLU A 178 -24.10 4.26 12.29
N TRP A 179 -24.88 3.69 11.36
CA TRP A 179 -26.35 3.79 11.35
C TRP A 179 -27.05 2.70 12.16
N ILE A 180 -26.42 1.54 12.37
CA ILE A 180 -27.04 0.43 13.12
C ILE A 180 -26.56 0.43 14.57
N LEU A 181 -25.26 0.58 14.84
CA LEU A 181 -24.79 0.51 16.23
C LEU A 181 -25.12 1.76 17.04
N THR A 182 -24.99 2.96 16.47
CA THR A 182 -25.14 4.20 17.24
C THR A 182 -26.57 4.45 17.75
N PRO A 183 -27.64 4.22 16.97
CA PRO A 183 -29.00 4.41 17.49
C PRO A 183 -29.60 3.19 18.22
N ILE A 184 -28.98 2.00 18.15
CA ILE A 184 -29.50 0.81 18.85
C ILE A 184 -28.72 0.52 20.13
N VAL A 185 -27.39 0.54 20.08
CA VAL A 185 -26.55 0.14 21.21
C VAL A 185 -26.51 1.22 22.29
N TYR A 186 -26.44 2.49 21.90
CA TYR A 186 -26.35 3.61 22.86
C TYR A 186 -27.61 3.75 23.73
N PRO A 187 -28.85 3.67 23.18
CA PRO A 187 -30.05 3.70 24.00
C PRO A 187 -30.23 2.47 24.89
N CYS A 188 -29.84 1.27 24.44
CA CYS A 188 -29.92 0.05 25.25
C CYS A 188 -28.96 0.11 26.45
N VAL A 189 -27.74 0.60 26.24
CA VAL A 189 -26.76 0.82 27.33
C VAL A 189 -27.24 1.93 28.27
N ALA A 190 -27.76 3.04 27.73
CA ALA A 190 -28.31 4.12 28.55
C ALA A 190 -29.50 3.68 29.41
N LEU A 191 -30.43 2.86 28.88
CA LEU A 191 -31.55 2.29 29.63
C LEU A 191 -31.09 1.37 30.77
N PHE A 192 -30.01 0.63 30.57
CA PHE A 192 -29.44 -0.26 31.57
C PHE A 192 -28.80 0.50 32.75
N PHE A 193 -28.19 1.67 32.48
CA PHE A 193 -27.57 2.50 33.52
C PHE A 193 -28.55 3.49 34.20
N TYR A 194 -29.63 3.91 33.53
CA TYR A 194 -30.56 4.90 34.06
C TYR A 194 -31.76 4.33 34.83
N THR A 195 -32.05 3.03 34.73
CA THR A 195 -33.16 2.43 35.49
C THR A 195 -32.68 1.96 36.87
N LYS A 196 -33.19 2.59 37.94
CA LYS A 196 -33.01 2.09 39.30
C LYS A 196 -33.63 0.69 39.39
N ILE A 197 -32.80 -0.31 39.68
CA ILE A 197 -33.17 -1.74 39.81
C ILE A 197 -34.36 -1.99 40.76
N SER A 198 -34.68 -1.03 41.65
CA SER A 198 -35.75 -1.13 42.64
C SER A 198 -37.19 -1.00 42.11
N THR A 199 -37.44 -0.74 40.82
CA THR A 199 -38.81 -0.66 40.25
C THR A 199 -39.13 -1.72 39.21
N LEU A 200 -38.22 -2.64 38.92
CA LEU A 200 -38.40 -3.66 37.89
C LEU A 200 -39.03 -4.93 38.48
N SER A 201 -40.06 -5.44 37.81
CA SER A 201 -40.64 -6.74 38.13
C SER A 201 -39.63 -7.87 37.86
N ILE A 202 -39.74 -8.98 38.58
CA ILE A 202 -38.89 -10.16 38.41
C ILE A 202 -38.83 -10.62 36.94
N TRP A 203 -39.94 -10.47 36.19
CA TRP A 203 -39.99 -10.78 34.76
C TRP A 203 -39.15 -9.85 33.89
N GLN A 204 -39.05 -8.56 34.23
CA GLN A 204 -38.18 -7.61 33.54
C GLN A 204 -36.71 -7.85 33.86
N ILE A 205 -36.40 -8.31 35.08
CA ILE A 205 -35.05 -8.76 35.45
C ILE A 205 -34.70 -10.04 34.68
N LEU A 206 -35.62 -10.99 34.55
CA LEU A 206 -35.39 -12.22 33.78
C LEU A 206 -35.17 -11.93 32.29
N LEU A 207 -35.98 -11.06 31.69
CA LEU A 207 -35.84 -10.66 30.28
C LEU A 207 -34.57 -9.85 30.02
N SER A 208 -34.13 -9.01 30.96
CA SER A 208 -32.86 -8.30 30.86
C SER A 208 -31.66 -9.22 31.11
N VAL A 209 -31.76 -10.22 31.98
CA VAL A 209 -30.72 -11.26 32.16
C VAL A 209 -30.63 -12.16 30.93
N ILE A 210 -31.75 -12.57 30.32
CA ILE A 210 -31.74 -13.32 29.06
C ILE A 210 -31.22 -12.44 27.91
N GLY A 211 -31.68 -11.20 27.81
CA GLY A 211 -31.18 -10.23 26.85
C GLY A 211 -29.67 -10.00 26.99
N VAL A 212 -29.15 -9.86 28.21
CA VAL A 212 -27.72 -9.74 28.48
C VAL A 212 -27.00 -11.07 28.21
N VAL A 213 -27.46 -12.21 28.68
CA VAL A 213 -26.76 -13.49 28.45
C VAL A 213 -26.72 -13.88 26.96
N PHE A 214 -27.72 -13.51 26.16
CA PHE A 214 -27.75 -13.82 24.72
C PHE A 214 -27.19 -12.71 23.83
N LEU A 215 -27.40 -11.43 24.16
CA LEU A 215 -26.88 -10.31 23.37
C LEU A 215 -25.50 -9.88 23.82
N LEU A 216 -25.11 -10.02 25.10
CA LEU A 216 -23.79 -9.61 25.58
C LEU A 216 -22.65 -10.39 24.89
N PRO A 217 -22.75 -11.70 24.60
CA PRO A 217 -21.73 -12.37 23.79
C PRO A 217 -21.66 -11.82 22.37
N GLN A 218 -22.79 -11.46 21.74
CA GLN A 218 -22.79 -10.87 20.40
C GLN A 218 -22.31 -9.42 20.39
N ILE A 219 -22.70 -8.63 21.40
CA ILE A 219 -22.24 -7.25 21.62
C ILE A 219 -20.77 -7.25 21.96
N VAL A 220 -20.29 -8.16 22.82
CA VAL A 220 -18.87 -8.34 23.13
C VAL A 220 -18.13 -8.82 21.90
N HIS A 221 -18.64 -9.78 21.12
CA HIS A 221 -18.01 -10.20 19.87
C HIS A 221 -17.94 -9.05 18.86
N MET A 222 -19.02 -8.28 18.70
CA MET A 222 -19.03 -7.06 17.87
C MET A 222 -18.13 -5.95 18.44
N PHE A 223 -18.02 -5.80 19.76
CA PHE A 223 -17.11 -4.86 20.41
C PHE A 223 -15.67 -5.34 20.35
N THR A 224 -15.39 -6.65 20.33
CA THR A 224 -14.05 -7.22 20.15
C THR A 224 -13.63 -7.05 18.70
N ILE A 225 -14.54 -7.25 17.73
CA ILE A 225 -14.31 -6.92 16.32
C ILE A 225 -14.13 -5.40 16.14
N ALA A 226 -14.95 -4.59 16.81
CA ALA A 226 -14.87 -3.14 16.73
C ALA A 226 -13.65 -2.57 17.50
N LEU A 227 -13.24 -3.16 18.62
CA LEU A 227 -12.02 -2.80 19.35
C LEU A 227 -10.78 -3.30 18.62
N ALA A 228 -10.85 -4.44 17.94
CA ALA A 228 -9.84 -4.86 16.98
C ALA A 228 -9.75 -3.87 15.79
N SER A 229 -10.85 -3.17 15.45
CA SER A 229 -10.91 -2.10 14.44
C SER A 229 -10.90 -0.67 15.01
N ILE A 230 -10.63 -0.49 16.31
CA ILE A 230 -10.51 0.82 17.00
C ILE A 230 -9.18 0.88 17.78
N GLY A 231 -8.42 -0.23 17.85
CA GLY A 231 -7.04 -0.27 18.30
C GLY A 231 -6.18 0.63 17.41
N LYS A 232 -6.08 1.89 17.83
CA LYS A 232 -5.63 3.06 17.07
C LYS A 232 -4.19 3.03 16.52
N ASP A 233 -3.45 1.95 16.68
CA ASP A 233 -2.12 1.76 16.08
C ASP A 233 -2.02 0.49 15.21
N HIS A 234 -2.93 -0.49 15.34
CA HIS A 234 -2.90 -1.73 14.53
C HIS A 234 -3.76 -1.64 13.25
N ASP A 235 -4.71 -0.72 13.14
CA ASP A 235 -5.49 -0.54 11.91
C ASP A 235 -4.68 0.12 10.79
N LEU A 236 -3.70 0.96 11.12
CA LEU A 236 -2.77 1.44 10.11
C LEU A 236 -1.98 0.27 9.56
N GLU A 237 -1.39 -0.58 10.40
CA GLU A 237 -0.67 -1.78 9.94
C GLU A 237 -1.56 -2.75 9.14
N HIS A 238 -2.83 -2.95 9.52
CA HIS A 238 -3.73 -3.84 8.78
C HIS A 238 -4.17 -3.24 7.43
N ILE A 239 -4.39 -1.92 7.36
CA ILE A 239 -4.66 -1.20 6.11
C ILE A 239 -3.39 -1.17 5.23
N HIS A 240 -2.21 -0.98 5.82
CA HIS A 240 -0.92 -0.98 5.13
C HIS A 240 -0.57 -2.38 4.59
N TYR A 241 -0.82 -3.44 5.36
CA TYR A 241 -0.66 -4.83 4.95
C TYR A 241 -1.58 -5.19 3.77
N GLN A 242 -2.88 -4.85 3.86
CA GLN A 242 -3.82 -5.02 2.74
C GLN A 242 -3.43 -4.18 1.51
N LYS A 243 -2.84 -3.00 1.73
CA LYS A 243 -2.32 -2.15 0.65
C LYS A 243 -1.10 -2.77 -0.04
N SER A 244 -0.17 -3.37 0.70
CA SER A 244 0.99 -4.07 0.13
C SER A 244 0.55 -5.27 -0.73
N GLU A 245 -0.38 -6.08 -0.23
CA GLU A 245 -0.94 -7.21 -0.98
C GLU A 245 -1.69 -6.74 -2.24
N PHE A 246 -2.43 -5.63 -2.14
CA PHE A 246 -3.14 -5.03 -3.27
C PHE A 246 -2.19 -4.46 -4.34
N VAL A 247 -1.22 -3.63 -3.95
CA VAL A 247 -0.20 -3.08 -4.86
C VAL A 247 0.54 -4.23 -5.55
N THR A 248 0.85 -5.27 -4.79
CA THR A 248 1.48 -6.48 -5.32
C THR A 248 0.61 -7.15 -6.38
N LYS A 249 -0.68 -7.37 -6.10
CA LYS A 249 -1.62 -7.97 -7.06
C LYS A 249 -1.76 -7.12 -8.33
N LEU A 250 -1.97 -5.81 -8.18
CA LEU A 250 -2.09 -4.88 -9.30
C LEU A 250 -0.84 -4.93 -10.19
N VAL A 251 0.34 -4.90 -9.59
CA VAL A 251 1.61 -4.97 -10.34
C VAL A 251 1.73 -6.30 -11.08
N CYS A 252 1.33 -7.41 -10.47
CA CYS A 252 1.30 -8.70 -11.16
C CYS A 252 0.33 -8.68 -12.35
N ASP A 253 -0.87 -8.14 -12.18
CA ASP A 253 -1.86 -8.02 -13.26
C ASP A 253 -1.34 -7.13 -14.41
N MET A 254 -0.68 -6.01 -14.09
CA MET A 254 -0.05 -5.12 -15.08
C MET A 254 1.06 -5.82 -15.87
N LEU A 255 1.90 -6.61 -15.19
CA LEU A 255 2.99 -7.35 -15.83
C LEU A 255 2.47 -8.49 -16.71
N LEU A 256 1.39 -9.15 -16.30
CA LEU A 256 0.73 -10.19 -17.10
C LEU A 256 0.10 -9.60 -18.36
N LYS A 257 -0.58 -8.47 -18.23
CA LYS A 257 -1.19 -7.75 -19.37
C LYS A 257 -0.12 -7.30 -20.37
N ASP A 258 0.97 -6.67 -19.90
CA ASP A 258 2.11 -6.28 -20.75
C ASP A 258 2.71 -7.48 -21.48
N LYS A 259 2.83 -8.64 -20.83
CA LYS A 259 3.32 -9.87 -21.46
C LYS A 259 2.37 -10.37 -22.56
N GLU A 260 1.07 -10.32 -22.33
CA GLU A 260 0.07 -10.75 -23.30
C GLU A 260 0.00 -9.81 -24.51
N ASP A 261 0.04 -8.49 -24.28
CA ASP A 261 0.08 -7.48 -25.33
C ASP A 261 1.34 -7.63 -26.21
N ASN A 262 2.50 -7.85 -25.59
CA ASN A 262 3.74 -8.14 -26.32
C ASN A 262 3.67 -9.44 -27.12
N ARG A 263 3.00 -10.49 -26.61
CA ARG A 263 2.80 -11.73 -27.38
C ARG A 263 1.96 -11.48 -28.63
N ARG A 264 0.83 -10.77 -28.49
CA ARG A 264 -0.06 -10.43 -29.61
C ARG A 264 0.66 -9.62 -30.68
N ALA A 265 1.44 -8.62 -30.28
CA ALA A 265 2.23 -7.79 -31.20
C ALA A 265 3.35 -8.54 -31.96
N VAL A 266 3.74 -9.74 -31.51
CA VAL A 266 4.71 -10.61 -32.20
C VAL A 266 4.03 -11.61 -33.13
N GLU A 267 2.76 -11.93 -32.86
CA GLU A 267 1.95 -12.85 -33.67
C GLU A 267 1.31 -12.14 -34.88
N GLU A 268 1.18 -10.81 -34.84
CA GLU A 268 0.78 -9.93 -35.96
C GLU A 268 1.94 -9.55 -36.88
#